data_AF-A0A9D6FYU9-F1
#
_entry.id   AF-A0A9D6FYU9-F1
#
_cell.length_a   1.000
_cell.length_b   1.000
_cell.length_c   1.000
_cell.angle_alpha   90.00
_cell.angle_beta   90.00
_cell.angle_gamma   90.00
#
_symmetry.space_group_name_H-M   'P 1'
#
loop_
_entity.id
_entity.type
_entity.pdbx_description
1 polymer ?
#
loop_
_entity_poly.entity_id
_entity_poly.type
_entity_poly.pdbx_seq_one_letter_code
_entity_poly.pdbx_strand_id
1 'polypeptide(L)'
;VILEPIMAVEVAGPEQFVGDLIGDLSSRRGQIEGMENRGGTTIVRAHVPLDRVFGYATDIRSLSQGRATYTMEFERYREMPAELAKEIISRAKGT
;
A
#
# COMPACT_ATOMS: atom_id res chain seq x y z
N VAL A 1 -6.22 13.34 18.75
CA VAL A 1 -5.23 12.58 17.98
C VAL A 1 -5.95 12.03 16.76
N ILE A 2 -5.41 12.19 15.54
CA ILE A 2 -6.03 11.66 14.32
C ILE A 2 -5.44 10.27 14.06
N LEU A 3 -6.31 9.30 13.79
CA LEU A 3 -5.92 7.94 13.47
C LEU A 3 -6.12 7.69 11.97
N GLU A 4 -5.13 7.08 11.33
CA GLU A 4 -5.22 6.57 9.95
C GLU A 4 -5.48 5.05 9.97
N PRO A 5 -6.42 4.54 9.15
CA PRO A 5 -6.59 3.09 8.99
C PRO A 5 -5.44 2.51 8.15
N ILE A 6 -4.83 1.46 8.69
CA ILE A 6 -3.78 0.69 8.03
C ILE A 6 -4.39 -0.57 7.43
N MET A 7 -4.08 -0.78 6.16
CA MET A 7 -4.50 -1.93 5.38
C MET A 7 -3.35 -2.93 5.28
N ALA A 8 -3.64 -4.19 5.57
CA ALA A 8 -2.77 -5.30 5.20
C ALA A 8 -2.99 -5.62 3.73
N VAL A 9 -1.95 -5.45 2.92
CA VAL A 9 -1.98 -5.63 1.48
C VAL A 9 -1.08 -6.81 1.13
N GLU A 10 -1.64 -7.78 0.40
CA GLU A 10 -0.87 -8.82 -0.24
C GLU A 10 -0.92 -8.63 -1.75
N VAL A 11 0.25 -8.66 -2.39
CA VAL A 11 0.38 -8.56 -3.84
C VAL A 11 1.04 -9.82 -4.35
N ALA A 12 0.35 -10.56 -5.23
CA ALA A 12 0.88 -11.76 -5.86
C ALA A 12 1.16 -11.49 -7.33
N GLY A 13 2.38 -11.74 -7.78
CA GLY A 13 2.74 -11.56 -9.19
C GLY A 13 4.02 -12.29 -9.60
N PRO A 14 4.33 -12.35 -10.91
CA PRO A 14 5.58 -12.94 -11.40
C PRO A 14 6.81 -12.23 -10.86
N GLU A 15 7.89 -12.99 -10.62
CA GLU A 15 9.14 -12.48 -10.00
C GLU A 15 9.76 -11.28 -10.72
N GLN A 16 9.62 -11.23 -12.05
CA GLN A 16 10.13 -10.15 -12.90
C GLN A 16 9.57 -8.75 -12.58
N PHE A 17 8.41 -8.66 -11.91
CA PHE A 17 7.78 -7.38 -11.53
C PHE A 17 7.90 -7.06 -10.05
N VAL A 18 8.48 -7.95 -9.26
CA VAL A 18 8.52 -7.82 -7.80
C VAL A 18 9.25 -6.55 -7.37
N GLY A 19 10.33 -6.19 -8.07
CA GLY A 19 11.07 -4.95 -7.81
C GLY A 19 10.19 -3.70 -7.94
N ASP A 20 9.42 -3.63 -9.02
CA ASP A 20 8.52 -2.50 -9.28
C ASP A 20 7.36 -2.45 -8.27
N LEU A 21 6.83 -3.62 -7.89
CA LEU A 21 5.77 -3.73 -6.88
C LEU A 21 6.24 -3.29 -5.49
N ILE A 22 7.45 -3.69 -5.07
CA ILE A 22 8.06 -3.20 -3.82
C ILE A 22 8.26 -1.69 -3.89
N GLY A 23 8.78 -1.19 -5.01
CA GLY A 23 9.05 0.24 -5.20
C GLY A 23 7.79 1.08 -5.05
N ASP A 24 6.70 0.66 -5.68
CA ASP A 24 5.41 1.34 -5.56
C ASP A 24 4.86 1.28 -4.12
N LEU A 25 4.87 0.10 -3.48
CA LEU A 25 4.44 -0.05 -2.08
C LEU A 25 5.25 0.86 -1.14
N SER A 26 6.57 0.92 -1.31
CA SER A 26 7.45 1.80 -0.52
C SER A 26 7.15 3.28 -0.76
N SER A 27 6.86 3.68 -2.01
CA SER A 27 6.49 5.05 -2.34
C SER A 27 5.18 5.50 -1.65
N ARG A 28 4.31 4.54 -1.37
CA ARG A 28 3.00 4.74 -0.70
C ARG A 28 3.07 4.71 0.83
N ARG A 29 4.26 4.86 1.42
CA ARG A 29 4.50 4.67 2.87
C ARG A 29 4.15 3.25 3.33
N GLY A 30 4.19 2.28 2.43
CA GLY A 30 4.00 0.88 2.73
C GLY A 30 5.19 0.32 3.50
N GLN A 31 4.92 -0.37 4.59
CA GLN A 31 5.92 -1.11 5.34
C GLN A 31 5.88 -2.56 4.89
N ILE A 32 6.92 -3.02 4.19
CA ILE A 32 7.03 -4.41 3.76
C ILE A 32 7.26 -5.30 4.98
N GLU A 33 6.40 -6.28 5.19
CA GLU A 33 6.57 -7.28 6.25
C GLU A 33 7.45 -8.43 5.79
N GLY A 34 7.28 -8.86 4.54
CA GLY A 34 7.99 -9.99 4.00
C GLY A 34 7.54 -10.37 2.60
N MET A 35 8.26 -11.34 2.03
CA MET A 35 8.03 -11.82 0.68
C MET A 35 8.08 -13.35 0.69
N GLU A 36 7.14 -14.01 0.03
CA GLU A 36 7.08 -15.45 -0.10
C GLU A 36 7.12 -15.82 -1.59
N ASN A 37 8.05 -16.67 -2.02
CA ASN A 37 8.09 -17.16 -3.39
C ASN A 37 7.44 -18.55 -3.46
N ARG A 38 6.38 -18.67 -4.26
CA ARG A 38 5.65 -19.91 -4.56
C ARG A 38 5.73 -20.23 -6.04
N GLY A 39 6.69 -21.09 -6.40
CA GLY A 39 6.74 -21.75 -7.71
C GLY A 39 6.68 -20.80 -8.91
N GLY A 40 7.35 -19.65 -8.84
CA GLY A 40 7.38 -18.64 -9.91
C GLY A 40 6.44 -17.46 -9.72
N THR A 41 5.60 -17.48 -8.68
CA THR A 41 4.82 -16.32 -8.22
C THR A 41 5.37 -15.85 -6.88
N THR A 42 5.69 -14.57 -6.76
CA THR A 42 6.08 -13.97 -5.49
C THR A 42 4.90 -13.23 -4.89
N ILE A 43 4.68 -13.45 -3.60
CA ILE A 43 3.68 -12.79 -2.78
C ILE A 43 4.41 -11.78 -1.89
N VAL A 44 4.06 -10.51 -1.99
CA VAL A 44 4.59 -9.42 -1.17
C VAL A 44 3.55 -9.02 -0.15
N ARG A 45 3.91 -9.03 1.13
CA ARG A 45 3.06 -8.58 2.23
C ARG A 45 3.52 -7.23 2.73
N ALA A 46 2.59 -6.29 2.84
CA ALA A 46 2.89 -4.94 3.29
C ALA A 46 1.72 -4.29 4.05
N HIS A 47 2.06 -3.40 4.97
CA HIS A 47 1.11 -2.54 5.66
C HIS A 47 1.12 -1.16 5.05
N VAL A 48 -0.01 -0.75 4.46
CA VAL A 48 -0.13 0.52 3.75
C VAL A 48 -1.30 1.34 4.31
N PRO A 49 -1.12 2.64 4.57
CA PRO A 49 -2.23 3.53 4.90
C PRO A 49 -3.30 3.58 3.80
N LEU A 50 -4.59 3.58 4.19
CA LEU A 50 -5.71 3.59 3.24
C LEU A 50 -5.71 4.80 2.28
N ASP A 51 -5.22 5.96 2.73
CA ASP A 51 -5.13 7.19 1.93
C ASP A 51 -4.21 7.04 0.71
N ARG A 52 -3.28 6.08 0.73
CA ARG A 52 -2.28 5.86 -0.32
C ARG A 52 -2.60 4.73 -1.28
N VAL A 53 -3.62 3.92 -0.98
CA VAL A 53 -4.05 2.77 -1.79
C VAL A 53 -5.35 3.04 -2.55
N PHE A 54 -5.85 4.27 -2.53
CA PHE A 54 -6.97 4.67 -3.38
C PHE A 54 -6.55 4.60 -4.87
N GLY A 55 -7.28 3.85 -5.69
CA GLY A 55 -6.94 3.64 -7.10
C GLY A 55 -5.89 2.57 -7.38
N TYR A 56 -5.42 1.84 -6.36
CA TYR A 56 -4.31 0.90 -6.47
C TYR A 56 -4.51 -0.24 -7.48
N ALA A 57 -5.76 -0.63 -7.75
CA ALA A 57 -6.10 -1.63 -8.76
C ALA A 57 -5.55 -1.28 -10.16
N THR A 58 -5.61 -0.01 -10.54
CA THR A 58 -5.15 0.46 -11.85
C THR A 58 -3.62 0.43 -11.92
N ASP A 59 -2.97 0.87 -10.84
CA ASP A 59 -1.51 0.98 -10.77
C ASP A 59 -0.85 -0.40 -10.82
N ILE A 60 -1.33 -1.37 -10.02
CA ILE A 60 -0.84 -2.76 -10.07
C ILE A 60 -1.01 -3.36 -11.44
N ARG A 61 -2.16 -3.12 -12.10
CA ARG A 61 -2.41 -3.65 -13.43
C ARG A 61 -1.41 -3.08 -14.44
N SER A 62 -1.07 -1.80 -14.33
CA SER A 62 -0.06 -1.17 -15.18
C SER A 62 1.35 -1.75 -14.92
N LEU A 63 1.77 -1.81 -13.66
CA LEU A 63 3.10 -2.28 -13.24
C LEU A 63 3.35 -3.75 -13.62
N SER A 64 2.32 -4.58 -13.49
CA SER A 64 2.43 -6.03 -13.76
C SER A 64 2.00 -6.44 -15.17
N GLN A 65 1.66 -5.47 -16.04
CA GLN A 65 1.02 -5.73 -17.34
C GLN A 65 -0.24 -6.62 -17.21
N GLY A 66 -0.97 -6.44 -16.11
CA GLY A 66 -2.19 -7.19 -15.78
C GLY A 66 -1.98 -8.61 -15.27
N ARG A 67 -0.76 -8.95 -14.83
CA ARG A 67 -0.42 -10.31 -14.34
C ARG A 67 -0.28 -10.42 -12.82
N ALA A 68 -0.37 -9.32 -12.08
CA ALA A 68 -0.40 -9.34 -10.63
C ALA A 68 -1.83 -9.15 -10.11
N THR A 69 -2.11 -9.80 -9.00
CA THR A 69 -3.33 -9.65 -8.22
C THR A 69 -2.98 -9.05 -6.87
N TYR A 70 -3.95 -8.37 -6.25
CA TYR A 70 -3.80 -7.89 -4.89
C TYR A 70 -5.04 -8.17 -4.07
N THR A 71 -4.82 -8.33 -2.78
CA THR A 71 -5.85 -8.39 -1.75
C THR A 71 -5.50 -7.37 -0.69
N MET A 72 -6.53 -6.79 -0.09
CA MET A 72 -6.34 -5.85 1.01
C MET A 72 -7.41 -6.07 2.07
N GLU A 73 -6.99 -6.04 3.33
CA GLU A 73 -7.85 -6.18 4.49
C GLU A 73 -7.54 -5.09 5.51
N PHE A 74 -8.56 -4.62 6.22
CA PHE A 74 -8.35 -3.70 7.32
C PHE A 74 -7.64 -4.43 8.47
N GLU A 75 -6.53 -3.87 8.95
CA GLU A 75 -5.77 -4.50 10.03
C GLU A 75 -5.96 -3.74 11.35
N ARG A 76 -5.61 -2.44 11.36
CA ARG A 76 -5.65 -1.62 12.58
C ARG A 76 -5.68 -0.12 12.28
N TYR A 77 -5.98 0.66 13.31
CA TYR A 77 -5.76 2.10 13.31
C TYR A 77 -4.37 2.43 13.86
N ARG A 78 -3.66 3.36 13.21
CA ARG A 78 -2.38 3.89 13.68
C ARG A 78 -2.47 5.40 13.86
N GLU A 79 -1.71 5.93 14.81
CA GLU A 79 -1.55 7.37 14.94
C GLU A 79 -0.94 7.96 13.66
N MET A 80 -1.65 8.93 13.09
CA MET A 80 -1.20 9.59 11.87
C MET A 80 -0.06 10.57 12.21
N PRO A 81 1.00 10.64 11.38
CA PRO A 81 2.09 11.59 11.63
C PRO A 81 1.58 13.02 11.79
N ALA A 82 2.15 13.75 12.76
CA ALA A 82 1.67 15.08 13.13
C ALA A 82 1.63 16.07 11.96
N GLU A 83 2.55 15.96 11.00
CA GLU A 83 2.61 16.82 9.82
C GLU A 83 1.40 16.61 8.88
N LEU A 84 1.04 15.34 8.60
CA LEU A 84 -0.16 15.01 7.83
C LEU A 84 -1.44 15.39 8.59
N ALA A 85 -1.45 15.22 9.92
CA ALA A 85 -2.58 15.61 10.76
C ALA A 85 -2.87 17.10 10.68
N LYS A 86 -1.84 17.95 10.72
CA LYS A 86 -1.98 19.40 10.57
C LYS A 86 -2.53 19.78 9.19
N GLU A 87 -2.05 19.14 8.12
CA GLU A 87 -2.51 19.40 6.75
C GLU A 87 -4.01 19.10 6.59
N ILE A 88 -4.46 17.94 7.08
CA ILE A 88 -5.89 17.59 7.04
C ILE A 88 -6.74 18.56 7.86
N ILE A 89 -6.27 18.97 9.04
CA ILE A 89 -6.97 19.95 9.88
C ILE A 89 -7.07 21.32 9.19
N SER A 90 -6.01 21.77 8.51
CA SER A 90 -6.03 23.04 7.75
C SER A 90 -7.04 22.97 6.61
N ARG A 91 -6.97 21.89 5.81
CA ARG A 91 -7.87 21.68 4.68
C ARG A 91 -9.33 21.57 5.11
N ALA A 92 -9.62 20.91 6.23
CA ALA A 92 -10.96 20.80 6.79
C ALA A 92 -11.51 22.13 7.33
N LYS A 93 -10.62 23.06 7.73
CA LYS A 93 -11.01 24.40 8.21
C LYS A 93 -11.17 25.44 7.11
N GLY A 94 -10.91 25.10 5.85
CA GLY A 94 -11.15 26.00 4.70
C GLY A 94 -10.21 27.21 4.66
N THR A 95 -9.01 27.09 5.24
CA THR A 95 -7.90 28.05 5.13
C THR A 95 -6.66 27.39 4.56
#